data_AF-A0A7S0F264-F1
#
_entry.id   AF-A0A7S0F264-F1
#
_cell.length_a   1.000
_cell.length_b   1.000
_cell.length_c   1.000
_cell.angle_alpha   90.00
_cell.angle_beta   90.00
_cell.angle_gamma   90.00
#
_symmetry.space_group_name_H-M   'P 1'
#
loop_
_entity.id
_entity.type
_entity.pdbx_description
1 polymer ?
#
loop_
_entity_poly.entity_id
_entity_poly.type
_entity_poly.pdbx_seq_one_letter_code
_entity_poly.pdbx_strand_id
1 'polypeptide(L)'
;ARGGSQTAGQLTVERVVSAGHLAHTSLADIVNTAALSGSAVEQSVGVVEVFSRAATGAVDASSAFSCNSTNTAVLGTYVSKGGTPAGCSLVLSGSEAGGGSVSVLLPALSLSLPMRVWYPISATVSTADGLLNRISGAGGLSSVYQSTDVVVLATFGGEGLASVIDVDVSTLVTVSVADSSIATLDSDFRLRGLAAGSTTLSVSSAPTLSVQSSV
;
A
#
# COMPACT_ATOMS: atom_id res chain seq x y z
N ALA A 1 -9.96 67.73 -1.84
CA ALA A 1 -8.80 67.93 -0.95
C ALA A 1 -8.13 66.58 -0.73
N ARG A 2 -6.86 66.42 -1.12
CA ARG A 2 -6.07 65.20 -0.88
C ARG A 2 -5.51 65.31 0.55
N GLY A 3 -5.89 64.38 1.42
CA GLY A 3 -5.58 64.41 2.86
C GLY A 3 -4.08 64.51 3.13
N GLY A 4 -3.69 65.47 3.96
CA GLY A 4 -2.30 65.78 4.30
C GLY A 4 -1.66 64.84 5.32
N SER A 5 -0.37 65.10 5.58
CA SER A 5 0.49 64.45 6.58
C SER A 5 -0.21 64.32 7.93
N GLN A 6 -0.32 63.10 8.45
CA GLN A 6 -0.82 62.84 9.80
C GLN A 6 0.36 62.76 10.78
N THR A 7 0.25 63.42 11.93
CA THR A 7 1.25 63.43 13.01
C THR A 7 1.10 62.29 14.01
N ALA A 8 0.01 61.52 13.89
CA ALA A 8 -0.26 60.37 14.72
C ALA A 8 -0.96 59.28 13.90
N GLY A 9 -0.67 58.03 14.24
CA GLY A 9 -1.32 56.84 13.71
C GLY A 9 -1.56 55.85 14.85
N GLN A 10 -2.52 54.94 14.67
CA GLN A 10 -2.81 53.90 15.65
C GLN A 10 -2.17 52.58 15.21
N LEU A 11 -1.37 51.99 16.10
CA LEU A 11 -0.81 50.65 15.94
C LEU A 11 -1.41 49.75 17.02
N THR A 12 -2.06 48.67 16.60
CA THR A 12 -2.49 47.61 17.51
C THR A 12 -1.54 46.43 17.36
N VAL A 13 -0.90 46.03 18.47
CA VAL A 13 -0.03 44.85 18.52
C VAL A 13 -0.80 43.73 19.17
N GLU A 14 -1.07 42.67 18.42
CA GLU A 14 -1.72 41.47 18.92
C GLU A 14 -0.69 40.41 19.33
N ARG A 15 -1.02 39.65 20.38
CA ARG A 15 -0.23 38.47 20.78
C ARG A 15 -0.52 37.34 19.80
N VAL A 16 0.53 36.63 19.37
CA VAL A 16 0.39 35.36 18.64
C VAL A 16 -0.15 34.31 19.61
N VAL A 17 -1.28 33.70 19.24
CA VAL A 17 -1.91 32.63 20.02
C VAL A 17 -2.16 31.41 19.13
N SER A 18 -2.24 30.23 19.74
CA SER A 18 -2.70 29.03 19.05
C SER A 18 -4.11 29.26 18.52
N ALA A 19 -4.31 29.05 17.22
CA ALA A 19 -5.60 29.12 16.57
C ALA A 19 -6.28 27.74 16.51
N GLY A 20 -5.51 26.64 16.57
CA GLY A 20 -6.04 25.29 16.58
C GLY A 20 -5.04 24.26 16.06
N HIS A 21 -5.55 23.06 15.77
CA HIS A 21 -4.78 21.97 15.19
C HIS A 21 -5.35 21.56 13.83
N LEU A 22 -4.49 21.13 12.94
CA LEU A 22 -4.84 20.54 11.66
C LEU A 22 -4.19 19.15 11.57
N ALA A 23 -4.99 18.13 11.32
CA ALA A 23 -4.48 16.79 11.06
C ALA A 23 -4.41 16.53 9.55
N HIS A 24 -3.39 15.81 9.11
CA HIS A 24 -3.18 15.48 7.70
C HIS A 24 -2.53 14.11 7.53
N THR A 25 -2.72 13.51 6.36
CA THR A 25 -1.98 12.33 5.89
C THR A 25 -1.33 12.66 4.55
N SER A 26 -0.18 12.06 4.26
CA SER A 26 0.47 12.16 2.95
C SER A 26 -0.31 11.40 1.87
N LEU A 27 -1.01 10.32 2.26
CA LEU A 27 -1.76 9.44 1.38
C LEU A 27 -3.09 9.07 2.03
N ALA A 28 -4.19 9.38 1.36
CA ALA A 28 -5.53 8.95 1.76
C ALA A 28 -5.90 7.57 1.20
N ASP A 29 -5.22 7.13 0.15
CA ASP A 29 -5.35 5.81 -0.46
C ASP A 29 -4.13 4.96 -0.09
N ILE A 30 -4.36 3.85 0.60
CA ILE A 30 -3.31 2.91 0.98
C ILE A 30 -3.56 1.59 0.26
N VAL A 31 -2.55 1.07 -0.43
CA VAL A 31 -2.58 -0.27 -1.03
C VAL A 31 -1.98 -1.25 -0.02
N ASN A 32 -2.74 -2.27 0.38
CA ASN A 32 -2.28 -3.30 1.30
C ASN A 32 -1.37 -4.30 0.59
N THR A 33 -0.14 -3.87 0.28
CA THR A 33 0.90 -4.75 -0.27
C THR A 33 1.46 -5.70 0.78
N ALA A 34 1.17 -5.52 2.08
CA ALA A 34 1.59 -6.42 3.14
C ALA A 34 0.95 -7.79 3.00
N ALA A 35 -0.30 -7.86 2.51
CA ALA A 35 -0.93 -9.14 2.17
C ALA A 35 -0.14 -9.90 1.09
N LEU A 36 0.51 -9.21 0.15
CA LEU A 36 1.29 -9.86 -0.92
C LEU A 36 2.75 -10.12 -0.51
N SER A 37 3.40 -9.13 0.07
CA SER A 37 4.83 -9.18 0.38
C SER A 37 5.16 -9.78 1.75
N GLY A 38 4.17 -9.92 2.63
CA GLY A 38 4.38 -10.24 4.05
C GLY A 38 5.06 -9.12 4.85
N SER A 39 5.37 -7.98 4.22
CA SER A 39 6.03 -6.83 4.84
C SER A 39 5.01 -5.75 5.18
N ALA A 40 4.95 -5.34 6.44
CA ALA A 40 3.96 -4.37 6.90
C ALA A 40 4.07 -3.03 6.17
N VAL A 41 2.92 -2.42 5.90
CA VAL A 41 2.81 -1.04 5.39
C VAL A 41 2.44 -0.13 6.55
N GLU A 42 3.28 0.86 6.83
CA GLU A 42 3.07 1.83 7.91
C GLU A 42 2.86 3.24 7.34
N GLN A 43 1.97 3.99 7.98
CA GLN A 43 1.70 5.39 7.64
C GLN A 43 1.49 6.22 8.91
N SER A 44 2.12 7.39 8.96
CA SER A 44 1.91 8.35 10.05
C SER A 44 0.86 9.39 9.67
N VAL A 45 -0.03 9.72 10.61
CA VAL A 45 -0.86 10.91 10.50
C VAL A 45 -0.15 12.06 11.21
N GLY A 46 0.06 13.15 10.47
CA GLY A 46 0.64 14.38 11.00
C GLY A 46 -0.43 15.24 11.67
N VAL A 47 -0.05 15.93 12.74
CA VAL A 47 -0.85 17.00 13.35
C VAL A 47 0.04 18.22 13.50
N VAL A 48 -0.44 19.36 13.01
CA VAL A 48 0.25 20.64 13.17
C VAL A 48 -0.59 21.61 13.98
N GLU A 49 0.05 22.32 14.90
CA GLU A 49 -0.52 23.48 15.57
C GLU A 49 -0.39 24.71 14.67
N VAL A 50 -1.52 25.39 14.44
CA VAL A 50 -1.60 26.61 13.64
C VAL A 50 -1.86 27.81 14.54
N PHE A 51 -1.31 28.97 14.17
CA PHE A 51 -1.36 30.18 14.99
C PHE A 51 -2.23 31.26 14.36
N SER A 52 -2.72 32.20 15.17
CA SER A 52 -3.56 33.32 14.74
C SER A 52 -2.88 34.25 13.73
N ARG A 53 -1.54 34.21 13.64
CA ARG A 53 -0.75 35.02 12.72
C ARG A 53 -0.16 34.14 11.61
N ALA A 54 -0.52 34.42 10.37
CA ALA A 54 -0.06 33.67 9.20
C ALA A 54 1.47 33.65 9.00
N ALA A 55 2.19 34.66 9.51
CA ALA A 55 3.65 34.71 9.45
C ALA A 55 4.34 33.78 10.47
N THR A 56 3.59 33.24 11.43
CA THR A 56 4.09 32.23 12.36
C THR A 56 3.93 30.86 11.70
N GLY A 57 5.05 30.16 11.48
CA GLY A 57 5.02 28.81 10.93
C GLY A 57 4.26 27.83 11.83
N ALA A 58 3.60 26.85 11.22
CA ALA A 58 2.97 25.76 11.97
C ALA A 58 4.03 24.90 12.67
N VAL A 59 3.68 24.35 13.84
CA VAL A 59 4.56 23.52 14.65
C VAL A 59 4.04 22.09 14.65
N ASP A 60 4.93 21.11 14.51
CA ASP A 60 4.56 19.70 14.60
C ASP A 60 4.11 19.35 16.03
N ALA A 61 2.90 18.82 16.14
CA ALA A 61 2.28 18.38 17.38
C ALA A 61 1.89 16.89 17.31
N SER A 62 2.33 16.15 16.29
CA SER A 62 1.89 14.78 15.98
C SER A 62 2.04 13.81 17.15
N SER A 63 3.13 13.90 17.91
CA SER A 63 3.40 13.01 19.05
C SER A 63 2.41 13.16 20.21
N ALA A 64 1.66 14.27 20.28
CA ALA A 64 0.69 14.52 21.34
C ALA A 64 -0.66 13.84 21.09
N PHE A 65 -0.90 13.34 19.87
CA PHE A 65 -2.21 12.84 19.46
C PHE A 65 -2.15 11.35 19.14
N SER A 66 -3.18 10.63 19.58
CA SER A 66 -3.45 9.25 19.17
C SER A 66 -4.66 9.22 18.24
N CYS A 67 -4.79 8.11 17.51
CA CYS A 67 -5.89 7.90 16.60
C CYS A 67 -6.42 6.47 16.67
N ASN A 68 -7.65 6.31 16.19
CA ASN A 68 -8.26 5.00 15.99
C ASN A 68 -8.84 4.92 14.56
N SER A 69 -8.98 3.70 14.06
CA SER A 69 -9.73 3.44 12.84
C SER A 69 -11.18 3.11 13.20
N THR A 70 -12.14 3.55 12.38
CA THR A 70 -13.54 3.11 12.49
C THR A 70 -13.73 1.63 12.19
N ASN A 71 -12.77 0.99 11.50
CA ASN A 71 -12.78 -0.44 11.20
C ASN A 71 -11.36 -1.01 11.25
N THR A 72 -11.03 -1.66 12.38
CA THR A 72 -9.70 -2.26 12.61
C THR A 72 -9.48 -3.56 11.84
N ALA A 73 -10.51 -4.15 11.25
CA ALA A 73 -10.35 -5.31 10.36
C ALA A 73 -9.85 -4.92 8.96
N VAL A 74 -9.93 -3.63 8.61
CA VAL A 74 -9.48 -3.05 7.34
C VAL A 74 -8.21 -2.21 7.50
N LEU A 75 -8.11 -1.44 8.59
CA LEU A 75 -6.94 -0.60 8.89
C LEU A 75 -6.62 -0.65 10.37
N GLY A 76 -5.47 -1.23 10.71
CA GLY A 76 -4.95 -1.24 12.08
C GLY A 76 -4.40 0.12 12.48
N THR A 77 -4.45 0.42 13.78
CA THR A 77 -3.71 1.53 14.38
C THR A 77 -2.68 0.99 15.36
N TYR A 78 -1.47 1.54 15.31
CA TYR A 78 -0.43 1.20 16.26
C TYR A 78 -0.55 2.07 17.50
N VAL A 79 -0.75 1.43 18.65
CA VAL A 79 -0.62 2.08 19.96
C VAL A 79 0.69 1.62 20.57
N SER A 80 1.59 2.54 20.85
CA SER A 80 2.85 2.27 21.54
C SER A 80 2.63 1.49 22.84
N LYS A 81 3.25 0.32 22.93
CA LYS A 81 3.38 -0.41 24.19
C LYS A 81 4.21 0.43 25.16
N GLY A 82 3.59 0.92 26.24
CA GLY A 82 4.30 1.66 27.30
C GLY A 82 3.62 2.93 27.81
N GLY A 83 2.44 3.30 27.29
CA GLY A 83 1.66 4.44 27.81
C GLY A 83 2.19 5.82 27.42
N THR A 84 3.28 5.89 26.64
CA THR A 84 3.75 7.11 25.98
C THR A 84 3.00 7.26 24.66
N PRO A 85 2.34 8.38 24.34
CA PRO A 85 1.70 8.56 23.04
C PRO A 85 2.79 8.55 21.95
N ALA A 86 2.78 7.56 21.05
CA ALA A 86 3.72 7.47 19.93
C ALA A 86 3.21 8.15 18.66
N GLY A 87 2.42 9.22 18.82
CA GLY A 87 1.69 9.82 17.72
C GLY A 87 0.63 8.88 17.12
N CYS A 88 0.03 9.30 16.01
CA CYS A 88 -0.89 8.48 15.25
C CYS A 88 -0.14 7.73 14.15
N SER A 89 -0.01 6.41 14.32
CA SER A 89 0.53 5.52 13.29
C SER A 89 -0.53 4.49 12.89
N LEU A 90 -0.63 4.26 11.59
CA LEU A 90 -1.52 3.33 10.93
C LEU A 90 -0.66 2.18 10.40
N VAL A 91 -1.17 0.96 10.52
CA VAL A 91 -0.44 -0.24 10.12
C VAL A 91 -1.34 -1.22 9.38
N LEU A 92 -0.82 -1.75 8.28
CA LEU A 92 -1.36 -2.89 7.56
C LEU A 92 -0.32 -4.00 7.62
N SER A 93 -0.68 -5.09 8.29
CA SER A 93 0.18 -6.24 8.52
C SER A 93 0.06 -7.33 7.46
N GLY A 94 -0.99 -7.26 6.63
CA GLY A 94 -1.37 -8.29 5.67
C GLY A 94 -2.40 -9.28 6.23
N SER A 95 -2.65 -9.29 7.54
CA SER A 95 -3.68 -10.15 8.17
C SER A 95 -5.07 -9.52 8.21
N GLU A 96 -5.26 -8.35 7.59
CA GLU A 96 -6.55 -7.69 7.49
C GLU A 96 -7.54 -8.55 6.71
N ALA A 97 -8.83 -8.43 7.03
CA ALA A 97 -9.88 -9.27 6.43
C ALA A 97 -10.31 -8.79 5.03
N GLY A 98 -9.87 -7.60 4.64
CA GLY A 98 -10.23 -6.99 3.35
C GLY A 98 -9.86 -5.51 3.29
N GLY A 99 -10.33 -4.86 2.23
CA GLY A 99 -10.17 -3.44 1.98
C GLY A 99 -11.48 -2.68 2.20
N GLY A 100 -11.44 -1.36 2.11
CA GLY A 100 -12.64 -0.53 2.12
C GLY A 100 -12.38 0.93 2.47
N SER A 101 -13.47 1.70 2.49
CA SER A 101 -13.45 3.08 2.98
C SER A 101 -13.53 3.09 4.51
N VAL A 102 -12.59 3.77 5.17
CA VAL A 102 -12.50 3.89 6.62
C VAL A 102 -12.29 5.34 7.03
N SER A 103 -12.53 5.66 8.29
CA SER A 103 -12.16 6.95 8.87
C SER A 103 -11.18 6.75 10.01
N VAL A 104 -10.12 7.55 10.02
CA VAL A 104 -9.19 7.64 11.15
C VAL A 104 -9.63 8.79 12.02
N LEU A 105 -10.06 8.48 13.25
CA LEU A 105 -10.53 9.50 14.20
C LEU A 105 -9.37 9.94 15.09
N LEU A 106 -9.33 11.25 15.35
CA LEU A 106 -8.46 11.87 16.34
C LEU A 106 -9.36 12.42 17.45
N PRO A 107 -9.67 11.63 18.50
CA PRO A 107 -10.72 11.98 19.47
C PRO A 107 -10.45 13.27 20.22
N ALA A 108 -9.18 13.55 20.54
CA ALA A 108 -8.78 14.78 21.24
C ALA A 108 -9.03 16.06 20.42
N LEU A 109 -9.19 15.92 19.10
CA LEU A 109 -9.48 17.02 18.17
C LEU A 109 -10.92 16.98 17.62
N SER A 110 -11.72 15.96 17.99
CA SER A 110 -13.03 15.71 17.38
C SER A 110 -12.99 15.70 15.84
N LEU A 111 -11.90 15.17 15.27
CA LEU A 111 -11.63 15.20 13.85
C LEU A 111 -11.65 13.79 13.26
N SER A 112 -12.08 13.69 12.00
CA SER A 112 -12.12 12.45 11.23
C SER A 112 -11.40 12.64 9.90
N LEU A 113 -10.46 11.75 9.59
CA LEU A 113 -9.72 11.70 8.33
C LEU A 113 -10.26 10.54 7.48
N PRO A 114 -10.95 10.80 6.36
CA PRO A 114 -11.40 9.73 5.47
C PRO A 114 -10.20 9.11 4.75
N MET A 115 -10.18 7.77 4.69
CA MET A 115 -9.14 6.98 4.04
C MET A 115 -9.76 5.82 3.27
N ARG A 116 -9.00 5.27 2.31
CA ARG A 116 -9.37 4.09 1.52
C ARG A 116 -8.23 3.09 1.56
N VAL A 117 -8.57 1.85 1.87
CA VAL A 117 -7.62 0.73 1.87
C VAL A 117 -7.96 -0.22 0.75
N TRP A 118 -7.02 -0.43 -0.16
CA TRP A 118 -7.13 -1.33 -1.30
C TRP A 118 -6.50 -2.68 -0.92
N TYR A 119 -7.31 -3.74 -0.90
CA TYR A 119 -6.87 -5.08 -0.53
C TYR A 119 -6.87 -6.01 -1.74
N PRO A 120 -5.85 -6.87 -1.90
CA PRO A 120 -5.81 -7.84 -3.00
C PRO A 120 -6.89 -8.91 -2.80
N ILE A 121 -7.91 -8.92 -3.66
CA ILE A 121 -9.03 -9.88 -3.58
C ILE A 121 -8.82 -11.12 -4.45
N SER A 122 -7.96 -11.02 -5.46
CA SER A 122 -7.53 -12.14 -6.28
C SER A 122 -6.12 -11.90 -6.83
N ALA A 123 -5.42 -13.00 -7.14
CA ALA A 123 -4.15 -12.98 -7.88
C ALA A 123 -4.16 -14.13 -8.89
N THR A 124 -3.60 -13.89 -10.08
CA THR A 124 -3.54 -14.86 -11.17
C THR A 124 -2.14 -14.84 -11.77
N VAL A 125 -1.60 -16.03 -12.01
CA VAL A 125 -0.34 -16.20 -12.73
C VAL A 125 -0.66 -16.23 -14.22
N SER A 126 -0.05 -15.33 -14.97
CA SER A 126 -0.13 -15.26 -16.42
C SER A 126 1.22 -15.58 -17.04
N THR A 127 1.21 -16.33 -18.14
CA THR A 127 2.40 -16.67 -18.93
C THR A 127 2.17 -16.26 -20.36
N ALA A 128 3.15 -15.65 -21.02
CA ALA A 128 3.02 -15.24 -22.42
C ALA A 128 2.85 -16.45 -23.38
N ASP A 129 3.33 -17.63 -22.97
CA ASP A 129 3.22 -18.88 -23.69
C ASP A 129 3.11 -20.04 -22.69
N GLY A 130 1.98 -20.74 -22.69
CA GLY A 130 1.73 -21.90 -21.83
C GLY A 130 2.37 -23.20 -22.31
N LEU A 131 2.94 -23.23 -23.53
CA LEU A 131 3.51 -24.43 -24.14
C LEU A 131 4.95 -24.20 -24.60
N LEU A 132 5.91 -24.53 -23.74
CA LEU A 132 7.34 -24.42 -24.05
C LEU A 132 7.82 -25.59 -24.91
N ASN A 133 8.06 -25.33 -26.19
CA ASN A 133 8.53 -26.37 -27.12
C ASN A 133 10.04 -26.60 -26.99
N ARG A 134 10.47 -27.80 -27.38
CA ARG A 134 11.89 -28.12 -27.52
C ARG A 134 12.47 -27.35 -28.70
N ILE A 135 13.65 -26.75 -28.51
CA ILE A 135 14.37 -26.04 -29.57
C ILE A 135 15.16 -27.07 -30.40
N SER A 136 14.82 -27.21 -31.68
CA SER A 136 15.56 -28.03 -32.63
C SER A 136 16.81 -27.29 -33.12
N GLY A 137 17.91 -28.02 -33.34
CA GLY A 137 19.14 -27.46 -33.93
C GLY A 137 20.10 -26.77 -32.96
N ALA A 138 19.87 -26.83 -31.64
CA ALA A 138 20.85 -26.41 -30.63
C ALA A 138 22.05 -27.38 -30.64
N GLY A 139 23.11 -27.02 -31.37
CA GLY A 139 24.24 -27.89 -31.73
C GLY A 139 24.75 -28.81 -30.61
N GLY A 140 24.34 -30.08 -30.65
CA GLY A 140 24.78 -31.13 -29.73
C GLY A 140 24.11 -31.17 -28.35
N LEU A 141 23.23 -30.22 -28.01
CA LEU A 141 22.49 -30.21 -26.75
C LEU A 141 21.10 -30.82 -26.96
N SER A 142 20.91 -32.06 -26.55
CA SER A 142 19.70 -32.83 -26.83
C SER A 142 18.46 -32.41 -26.04
N SER A 143 18.52 -31.40 -25.17
CA SER A 143 17.44 -31.08 -24.22
C SER A 143 17.33 -29.60 -23.88
N VAL A 144 17.27 -28.72 -24.89
CA VAL A 144 16.99 -27.29 -24.67
C VAL A 144 15.54 -27.00 -25.02
N TYR A 145 14.81 -26.37 -24.10
CA TYR A 145 13.42 -25.94 -24.29
C TYR A 145 13.33 -24.42 -24.32
N GLN A 146 12.22 -23.91 -24.84
CA GLN A 146 11.87 -22.50 -24.83
C GLN A 146 11.70 -21.96 -23.40
N SER A 147 11.60 -20.64 -23.32
CA SER A 147 11.32 -19.91 -22.09
C SER A 147 10.21 -18.90 -22.34
N THR A 148 9.42 -18.61 -21.32
CA THR A 148 8.35 -17.60 -21.34
C THR A 148 8.48 -16.67 -20.14
N ASP A 149 7.93 -15.48 -20.25
CA ASP A 149 7.85 -14.53 -19.14
C ASP A 149 6.59 -14.81 -18.32
N VAL A 150 6.73 -14.73 -17.00
CA VAL A 150 5.66 -14.92 -16.01
C VAL A 150 5.33 -13.58 -15.41
N VAL A 151 4.03 -13.26 -15.33
CA VAL A 151 3.53 -12.07 -14.67
C VAL A 151 2.47 -12.49 -13.67
N VAL A 152 2.48 -11.91 -12.47
CA VAL A 152 1.40 -12.08 -11.51
C VAL A 152 0.53 -10.83 -11.50
N LEU A 153 -0.72 -11.00 -11.88
CA LEU A 153 -1.72 -9.94 -11.93
C LEU A 153 -2.68 -10.09 -10.76
N ALA A 154 -2.87 -9.01 -10.00
CA ALA A 154 -3.81 -8.95 -8.89
C ALA A 154 -4.99 -8.04 -9.21
N THR A 155 -6.13 -8.37 -8.60
CA THR A 155 -7.25 -7.44 -8.49
C THR A 155 -7.28 -6.87 -7.08
N PHE A 156 -7.30 -5.55 -6.96
CA PHE A 156 -7.47 -4.85 -5.70
C PHE A 156 -8.89 -4.31 -5.56
N GLY A 157 -9.44 -4.41 -4.35
CA GLY A 157 -10.78 -3.91 -4.06
C GLY A 157 -11.00 -3.70 -2.57
N GLY A 158 -12.25 -3.50 -2.21
CA GLY A 158 -12.66 -3.26 -0.83
C GLY A 158 -14.11 -2.83 -0.74
N GLU A 159 -14.67 -2.86 0.46
CA GLU A 159 -16.04 -2.40 0.69
C GLU A 159 -16.20 -0.93 0.30
N GLY A 160 -17.13 -0.66 -0.61
CA GLY A 160 -17.38 0.68 -1.14
C GLY A 160 -16.32 1.19 -2.14
N LEU A 161 -15.40 0.33 -2.61
CA LEU A 161 -14.39 0.67 -3.61
C LEU A 161 -14.65 -0.08 -4.92
N ALA A 162 -14.47 0.58 -6.06
CA ALA A 162 -14.54 -0.05 -7.37
C ALA A 162 -13.24 -0.83 -7.63
N SER A 163 -13.33 -2.12 -7.93
CA SER A 163 -12.14 -2.96 -8.12
C SER A 163 -11.23 -2.47 -9.24
N VAL A 164 -9.93 -2.59 -9.03
CA VAL A 164 -8.88 -2.34 -10.01
C VAL A 164 -8.28 -3.69 -10.38
N ILE A 165 -8.46 -4.08 -11.64
CA ILE A 165 -8.00 -5.37 -12.19
C ILE A 165 -6.63 -5.22 -12.85
N ASP A 166 -5.97 -6.36 -13.12
CA ASP A 166 -4.73 -6.45 -13.89
C ASP A 166 -3.56 -5.60 -13.35
N VAL A 167 -3.45 -5.49 -12.02
CA VAL A 167 -2.32 -4.83 -11.37
C VAL A 167 -1.13 -5.80 -11.31
N ASP A 168 -0.02 -5.46 -11.96
CA ASP A 168 1.22 -6.25 -11.87
C ASP A 168 1.80 -6.18 -10.45
N VAL A 169 1.85 -7.35 -9.81
CA VAL A 169 2.38 -7.55 -8.46
C VAL A 169 3.52 -8.55 -8.43
N SER A 170 4.13 -8.85 -9.58
CA SER A 170 5.18 -9.87 -9.70
C SER A 170 6.30 -9.66 -8.68
N THR A 171 6.73 -8.42 -8.49
CA THR A 171 7.81 -8.07 -7.53
C THR A 171 7.43 -8.17 -6.05
N LEU A 172 6.13 -8.30 -5.74
CA LEU A 172 5.62 -8.37 -4.37
C LEU A 172 5.36 -9.80 -3.90
N VAL A 173 5.37 -10.77 -4.81
CA VAL A 173 4.96 -12.15 -4.53
C VAL A 173 6.07 -13.14 -4.84
N THR A 174 5.98 -14.32 -4.26
CA THR A 174 6.82 -15.46 -4.67
C THR A 174 5.99 -16.45 -5.47
N VAL A 175 6.50 -16.83 -6.64
CA VAL A 175 5.94 -17.88 -7.49
C VAL A 175 6.77 -19.14 -7.35
N SER A 176 6.11 -20.28 -7.08
CA SER A 176 6.75 -21.59 -7.00
C SER A 176 6.32 -22.48 -8.16
N VAL A 177 7.27 -23.25 -8.69
CA VAL A 177 7.02 -24.31 -9.67
C VAL A 177 6.85 -25.63 -8.92
N ALA A 178 5.72 -26.33 -9.13
CA ALA A 178 5.41 -27.56 -8.42
C ALA A 178 6.39 -28.71 -8.73
N ASP A 179 6.87 -28.78 -9.98
CA ASP A 179 7.84 -29.78 -10.44
C ASP A 179 9.04 -29.11 -11.10
N SER A 180 10.10 -28.95 -10.31
CA SER A 180 11.37 -28.35 -10.72
C SER A 180 12.19 -29.20 -11.69
N SER A 181 11.79 -30.46 -11.94
CA SER A 181 12.42 -31.29 -12.98
C SER A 181 11.88 -30.97 -14.38
N ILE A 182 10.69 -30.38 -14.47
CA ILE A 182 10.02 -30.04 -15.73
C ILE A 182 10.30 -28.59 -16.14
N ALA A 183 10.24 -27.66 -15.19
CA ALA A 183 10.53 -26.26 -15.45
C ALA A 183 11.19 -25.58 -14.26
N THR A 184 11.90 -24.49 -14.50
CA THR A 184 12.48 -23.64 -13.45
C THR A 184 12.16 -22.19 -13.72
N LEU A 185 11.88 -21.44 -12.65
CA LEU A 185 11.62 -20.01 -12.69
C LEU A 185 12.86 -19.30 -12.14
N ASP A 186 13.43 -18.38 -12.92
CA ASP A 186 14.55 -17.55 -12.47
C ASP A 186 14.08 -16.28 -11.74
N SER A 187 15.03 -15.49 -11.23
CA SER A 187 14.75 -14.27 -10.46
C SER A 187 14.09 -13.16 -11.29
N ASP A 188 14.17 -13.24 -12.62
CA ASP A 188 13.61 -12.25 -13.53
C ASP A 188 12.19 -12.64 -13.99
N PHE A 189 11.56 -13.57 -13.26
CA PHE A 189 10.25 -14.14 -13.59
C PHE A 189 10.21 -14.81 -14.98
N ARG A 190 11.33 -15.39 -15.41
CA ARG A 190 11.39 -16.13 -16.67
C ARG A 190 11.34 -17.63 -16.41
N LEU A 191 10.27 -18.27 -16.89
CA LEU A 191 10.07 -19.70 -16.78
C LEU A 191 10.77 -20.41 -17.94
N ARG A 192 11.63 -21.37 -17.62
CA ARG A 192 12.40 -22.17 -18.60
C ARG A 192 11.98 -23.62 -18.52
N GLY A 193 11.69 -24.22 -19.67
CA GLY A 193 11.47 -25.66 -19.76
C GLY A 193 12.78 -26.44 -19.58
N LEU A 194 12.69 -27.60 -18.93
CA LEU A 194 13.82 -28.51 -18.68
C LEU A 194 13.57 -29.90 -19.27
N ALA A 195 12.33 -30.38 -19.20
CA ALA A 195 11.92 -31.69 -19.72
C ALA A 195 10.48 -31.64 -20.25
N ALA A 196 10.11 -32.64 -21.05
CA ALA A 196 8.73 -32.81 -21.48
C ALA A 196 7.86 -33.24 -20.28
N GLY A 197 6.75 -32.52 -20.07
CA GLY A 197 5.84 -32.77 -18.96
C GLY A 197 4.90 -31.60 -18.75
N SER A 198 4.15 -31.62 -17.64
CA SER A 198 3.30 -30.52 -17.19
C SER A 198 3.58 -30.21 -15.73
N THR A 199 3.57 -28.94 -15.36
CA THR A 199 3.77 -28.46 -13.99
C THR A 199 2.84 -27.30 -13.71
N THR A 200 2.62 -27.00 -12.43
CA THR A 200 1.73 -25.92 -12.00
C THR A 200 2.57 -24.81 -11.36
N LEU A 201 2.19 -23.57 -11.64
CA LEU A 201 2.70 -22.38 -10.96
C LEU A 201 1.74 -21.97 -9.84
N SER A 202 2.26 -21.66 -8.66
CA SER A 202 1.47 -21.18 -7.52
C SER A 202 2.10 -19.96 -6.86
N VAL A 203 1.28 -19.07 -6.33
CA VAL A 203 1.70 -17.85 -5.63
C VAL A 203 1.56 -18.06 -4.11
N SER A 204 2.57 -17.69 -3.33
CA SER A 204 2.61 -17.98 -1.89
C SER A 204 2.02 -16.90 -0.96
N SER A 205 1.32 -15.89 -1.48
CA SER A 205 0.96 -14.70 -0.70
C SER A 205 -0.55 -14.35 -0.63
N ALA A 206 -1.10 -14.55 0.58
CA ALA A 206 -2.41 -14.19 1.20
C ALA A 206 -3.72 -14.74 0.59
N PRO A 207 -4.85 -14.57 1.33
CA PRO A 207 -5.63 -15.65 1.94
C PRO A 207 -6.20 -16.62 0.90
N THR A 208 -5.96 -17.94 1.04
CA THR A 208 -6.44 -19.03 0.15
C THR A 208 -7.07 -18.54 -1.16
N LEU A 209 -6.24 -17.96 -2.03
CA LEU A 209 -6.70 -17.42 -3.31
C LEU A 209 -6.95 -18.62 -4.24
N SER A 210 -8.15 -18.71 -4.80
CA SER A 210 -8.45 -19.72 -5.81
C SER A 210 -7.60 -19.42 -7.05
N VAL A 211 -6.50 -20.15 -7.24
CA VAL A 211 -5.69 -20.08 -8.44
C VAL A 211 -6.48 -20.74 -9.57
N GLN A 212 -7.05 -19.93 -10.46
CA GLN A 212 -7.50 -20.41 -11.77
C GLN A 212 -6.35 -20.22 -12.75
N SER A 213 -5.73 -21.33 -13.14
CA SER A 213 -4.88 -21.37 -14.33
C SER A 213 -5.80 -21.33 -15.55
N SER A 214 -5.91 -20.20 -16.23
CA SER A 214 -6.49 -20.16 -17.57
C SER A 214 -5.42 -20.54 -18.59
N VAL A 215 -5.66 -21.64 -19.30
CA VAL A 215 -4.90 -22.06 -20.50
C VAL A 215 -5.45 -21.33 -21.72
#